data_AF-A0A7W6LKG4-F1
#
_entry.id   AF-A0A7W6LKG4-F1
#
_cell.length_a   1.000
_cell.length_b   1.000
_cell.length_c   1.000
_cell.angle_alpha   90.00
_cell.angle_beta   90.00
_cell.angle_gamma   90.00
#
_symmetry.space_group_name_H-M   'P 1'
#
loop_
_entity.id
_entity.type
_entity.pdbx_description
1 polymer ?
#
loop_
_entity_poly.entity_id
_entity_poly.type
_entity_poly.pdbx_seq_one_letter_code
_entity_poly.pdbx_strand_id
1 'polypeptide(L)'
;MAQALKVLIGCETSGRVRRAFAALGHDAWSCDLLPADDGSNRHIICDIRDILDEGWDLLAVMHPPCTRLCNSGVRWLKVPPPGRTLDEMWAELDEGAALFSACWNAPIPRIAVENPIMHRYAKERIRDYQPPAQTVQPWWFGDEAFKGTGLYLRGLAPLVPTNRLTPPAKGTDEHKRWSRIHRAPRTPDRWKIRSETFQGIADAMALQWGGQAEGEVAA
;
A
#
# COMPACT_ATOMS: atom_id res chain seq x y z
N MET A 1 25.58 -15.99 6.60
CA MET A 1 25.02 -14.72 6.09
C MET A 1 23.55 -14.97 5.87
N ALA A 2 22.67 -14.11 6.37
CA ALA A 2 21.23 -14.26 6.15
C ALA A 2 20.94 -14.21 4.63
N GLN A 3 20.00 -15.04 4.16
CA GLN A 3 19.65 -15.13 2.75
C GLN A 3 18.88 -13.87 2.33
N ALA A 4 19.38 -13.13 1.35
CA ALA A 4 18.67 -11.99 0.80
C ALA A 4 17.34 -12.43 0.15
N LEU A 5 16.23 -11.82 0.56
CA LEU A 5 14.90 -12.04 -0.02
C LEU A 5 14.79 -11.41 -1.40
N LYS A 6 14.04 -12.06 -2.30
CA LYS A 6 13.53 -11.46 -3.53
C LYS A 6 12.20 -10.75 -3.23
N VAL A 7 12.21 -9.42 -3.24
CA VAL A 7 11.09 -8.59 -2.78
C VAL A 7 10.46 -7.82 -3.93
N LEU A 8 9.14 -7.94 -4.09
CA LEU A 8 8.35 -7.15 -5.03
C LEU A 8 7.52 -6.08 -4.31
N ILE A 9 7.74 -4.82 -4.67
CA ILE A 9 6.92 -3.70 -4.23
C ILE A 9 5.96 -3.28 -5.35
N GLY A 10 4.70 -3.63 -5.20
CA GLY A 10 3.65 -3.44 -6.19
C GLY A 10 2.94 -2.09 -6.12
N CYS A 11 2.57 -1.56 -7.28
CA CYS A 11 1.88 -0.27 -7.42
C CYS A 11 2.66 0.86 -6.72
N GLU A 12 3.98 0.94 -6.93
CA GLU A 12 4.84 1.96 -6.32
C GLU A 12 5.69 2.67 -7.38
N THR A 13 5.45 3.98 -7.56
CA THR A 13 6.35 4.86 -8.32
C THR A 13 7.44 5.49 -7.45
N SER A 14 7.18 5.75 -6.16
CA SER A 14 8.06 6.55 -5.28
C SER A 14 9.40 5.87 -4.95
N GLY A 15 9.46 4.54 -5.03
CA GLY A 15 10.59 3.71 -4.66
C GLY A 15 10.95 3.71 -3.17
N ARG A 16 10.13 4.28 -2.27
CA ARG A 16 10.48 4.41 -0.85
C ARG A 16 10.58 3.07 -0.15
N VAL A 17 9.59 2.19 -0.33
CA VAL A 17 9.61 0.86 0.28
C VAL A 17 10.68 0.00 -0.40
N ARG A 18 10.79 0.06 -1.73
CA ARG A 18 11.86 -0.65 -2.45
C ARG A 18 13.25 -0.27 -1.93
N ARG A 19 13.54 1.03 -1.80
CA ARG A 19 14.84 1.50 -1.30
C ARG A 19 15.06 1.12 0.15
N ALA A 20 14.03 1.10 0.99
CA ALA A 20 14.15 0.63 2.38
C ALA A 20 14.57 -0.84 2.45
N PHE A 21 13.93 -1.73 1.68
CA PHE A 21 14.35 -3.15 1.60
C PHE A 21 15.74 -3.30 0.98
N ALA A 22 16.05 -2.57 -0.11
CA ALA A 22 17.36 -2.63 -0.75
C ALA A 22 18.50 -2.15 0.16
N ALA A 23 18.25 -1.15 1.02
CA ALA A 23 19.22 -0.65 1.98
C ALA A 23 19.60 -1.69 3.05
N LEU A 24 18.73 -2.69 3.28
CA LEU A 24 19.00 -3.84 4.16
C LEU A 24 19.61 -5.04 3.42
N GLY A 25 19.92 -4.90 2.12
CA GLY A 25 20.60 -5.94 1.33
C GLY A 25 19.67 -6.93 0.63
N HIS A 26 18.36 -6.72 0.64
CA HIS A 26 17.42 -7.57 -0.10
C HIS A 26 17.42 -7.26 -1.61
N ASP A 27 17.09 -8.26 -2.44
CA ASP A 27 16.89 -8.06 -3.87
C ASP A 27 15.49 -7.48 -4.14
N ALA A 28 15.38 -6.17 -3.91
CA ALA A 28 14.11 -5.45 -4.00
C ALA A 28 13.88 -4.78 -5.36
N TRP A 29 12.70 -5.02 -5.91
CA TRP A 29 12.20 -4.44 -7.15
C TRP A 29 10.86 -3.76 -6.90
N SER A 30 10.58 -2.67 -7.61
CA SER A 30 9.22 -2.09 -7.65
C SER A 30 8.56 -2.33 -9.00
N CYS A 31 7.23 -2.33 -9.03
CA CYS A 31 6.42 -2.48 -10.23
C CYS A 31 5.27 -1.48 -10.23
N ASP A 32 5.06 -0.79 -11.34
CA ASP A 32 3.91 0.10 -11.58
C ASP A 32 3.66 0.22 -13.09
N LEU A 33 2.51 0.76 -13.48
CA LEU A 33 2.24 1.11 -14.89
C LEU A 33 3.00 2.39 -15.29
N LEU A 34 3.36 3.21 -14.32
CA LEU A 34 4.10 4.45 -14.51
C LEU A 34 5.59 4.27 -14.18
N PRO A 35 6.49 5.04 -14.81
CA PRO A 35 7.92 5.00 -14.46
C PRO A 35 8.19 5.35 -12.99
N ALA A 36 9.26 4.80 -12.43
CA ALA A 36 9.75 5.17 -11.11
C ALA A 36 10.12 6.66 -11.05
N ASP A 37 9.71 7.32 -9.97
CA ASP A 37 9.99 8.74 -9.73
C ASP A 37 11.48 9.04 -9.57
N ASP A 38 12.27 8.04 -9.16
CA ASP A 38 13.73 8.15 -9.01
C ASP A 38 14.53 7.60 -10.20
N GLY A 39 13.87 7.19 -11.29
CA GLY A 39 14.53 6.70 -12.50
C GLY A 39 15.35 5.42 -12.31
N SER A 40 15.13 4.68 -11.23
CA SER A 40 15.90 3.47 -10.92
C SER A 40 15.67 2.36 -11.95
N ASN A 41 16.74 1.62 -12.27
CA ASN A 41 16.69 0.41 -13.07
C ASN A 41 16.14 -0.82 -12.32
N ARG A 42 15.87 -0.71 -11.01
CA ARG A 42 15.17 -1.73 -10.20
C ARG A 42 13.67 -1.47 -10.17
N HIS A 43 13.11 -1.22 -11.34
CA HIS A 43 11.70 -0.91 -11.53
C HIS A 43 11.18 -1.56 -12.81
N ILE A 44 10.05 -2.25 -12.71
CA ILE A 44 9.40 -2.95 -13.81
C ILE A 44 8.16 -2.16 -14.19
N ILE A 45 8.06 -1.75 -15.46
CA ILE A 45 6.89 -1.04 -15.98
C ILE A 45 5.96 -2.06 -16.61
N CYS A 46 4.98 -2.55 -15.85
CA CYS A 46 3.99 -3.51 -16.31
C CYS A 46 2.77 -3.55 -15.38
N ASP A 47 1.73 -4.29 -15.79
CA ASP A 47 0.70 -4.69 -14.85
C ASP A 47 1.30 -5.71 -13.89
N ILE A 48 1.22 -5.46 -12.58
CA ILE A 48 1.80 -6.35 -11.57
C ILE A 48 1.32 -7.80 -11.71
N ARG A 49 0.10 -8.01 -12.21
CA ARG A 49 -0.49 -9.34 -12.39
C ARG A 49 0.32 -10.22 -13.34
N ASP A 50 1.12 -9.62 -14.22
CA ASP A 50 1.95 -10.32 -15.20
C ASP A 50 3.22 -10.91 -14.60
N ILE A 51 3.57 -10.55 -13.35
CA ILE A 51 4.84 -10.95 -12.71
C ILE A 51 4.65 -11.53 -11.31
N LEU A 52 3.43 -11.86 -10.87
CA LEU A 52 3.17 -12.36 -9.52
C LEU A 52 3.74 -13.76 -9.25
N ASP A 53 4.05 -14.53 -10.29
CA ASP A 53 4.52 -15.92 -10.25
C ASP A 53 6.03 -16.07 -10.50
N GLU A 54 6.77 -14.96 -10.58
CA GLU A 54 8.22 -14.90 -10.83
C GLU A 54 9.10 -15.31 -9.61
N GLY A 55 8.56 -16.11 -8.68
CA GLY A 55 9.31 -16.65 -7.54
C GLY A 55 9.71 -15.62 -6.47
N TRP A 56 8.82 -14.68 -6.15
CA TRP A 56 9.05 -13.69 -5.08
C TRP A 56 8.91 -14.31 -3.69
N ASP A 57 9.75 -13.88 -2.75
CA ASP A 57 9.66 -14.29 -1.34
C ASP A 57 8.69 -13.42 -0.54
N LEU A 58 8.54 -12.16 -0.95
CA LEU A 58 7.69 -11.16 -0.32
C LEU A 58 7.08 -10.21 -1.36
N LEU A 59 5.77 -9.98 -1.23
CA LEU A 59 5.02 -8.96 -1.97
C LEU A 59 4.50 -7.90 -1.00
N ALA A 60 4.76 -6.62 -1.29
CA ALA A 60 4.11 -5.49 -0.63
C ALA A 60 3.46 -4.57 -1.67
N VAL A 61 2.13 -4.49 -1.68
CA VAL A 61 1.37 -3.62 -2.58
C VAL A 61 1.00 -2.33 -1.84
N MET A 62 1.61 -1.21 -2.27
CA MET A 62 1.69 0.00 -1.45
C MET A 62 0.82 1.16 -1.91
N HIS A 63 0.44 1.23 -3.19
CA HIS A 63 -0.52 2.23 -3.71
C HIS A 63 -1.47 1.66 -4.77
N PRO A 64 -2.16 0.53 -4.52
CA PRO A 64 -3.06 0.00 -5.52
C PRO A 64 -4.19 1.00 -5.80
N PRO A 65 -4.72 1.05 -7.04
CA PRO A 65 -5.91 1.84 -7.36
C PRO A 65 -7.10 1.38 -6.51
N CYS A 66 -7.33 2.10 -5.40
CA CYS A 66 -8.27 1.70 -4.35
C CYS A 66 -9.50 2.60 -4.25
N THR A 67 -9.61 3.65 -5.07
CA THR A 67 -10.62 4.71 -4.93
C THR A 67 -12.04 4.16 -4.85
N ARG A 68 -12.38 3.14 -5.65
CA ARG A 68 -13.70 2.48 -5.62
C ARG A 68 -13.85 1.41 -4.56
N LEU A 69 -12.78 0.92 -3.96
CA LEU A 69 -12.85 -0.05 -2.84
C LEU A 69 -13.15 0.65 -1.51
N CYS A 70 -12.66 1.88 -1.37
CA CYS A 70 -12.73 2.67 -0.14
C CYS A 70 -14.17 3.01 0.28
N ASN A 71 -14.43 3.02 1.59
CA ASN A 71 -15.73 3.40 2.15
C ASN A 71 -16.17 4.83 1.76
N SER A 72 -15.21 5.75 1.64
CA SER A 72 -15.47 7.12 1.13
C SER A 72 -15.92 7.14 -0.34
N GLY A 73 -15.66 6.08 -1.08
CA GLY A 73 -16.05 5.89 -2.48
C GLY A 73 -17.46 5.36 -2.68
N VAL A 74 -18.10 4.78 -1.64
CA VAL A 74 -19.36 4.03 -1.77
C VAL A 74 -20.52 4.85 -2.35
N ARG A 75 -20.54 6.17 -2.09
CA ARG A 75 -21.59 7.06 -2.58
C ARG A 75 -21.64 7.13 -4.11
N TRP A 76 -20.49 6.94 -4.76
CA TRP A 76 -20.36 7.04 -6.21
C TRP A 76 -20.94 5.82 -6.94
N LEU A 77 -21.15 4.70 -6.23
CA LEU A 77 -21.86 3.52 -6.72
C LEU A 77 -23.39 3.67 -6.69
N LYS A 78 -23.88 4.85 -6.31
CA LYS A 78 -25.31 5.22 -6.34
C LYS A 78 -25.55 6.44 -7.21
N VAL A 79 -24.68 7.45 -7.06
CA VAL A 79 -24.73 8.69 -7.83
C VAL A 79 -23.33 8.95 -8.38
N PRO A 80 -23.07 8.69 -9.67
CA PRO A 80 -21.76 8.91 -10.25
C PRO A 80 -21.38 10.40 -10.25
N PRO A 81 -20.08 10.73 -10.24
CA PRO A 81 -19.64 12.11 -10.40
C PRO A 81 -20.01 12.66 -11.79
N PRO A 82 -20.07 14.00 -11.98
CA PRO A 82 -20.39 14.60 -13.28
C PRO A 82 -19.49 14.06 -14.41
N GLY A 83 -20.11 13.71 -15.54
CA GLY A 83 -19.41 13.18 -16.71
C GLY A 83 -19.03 11.69 -16.62
N ARG A 84 -19.51 10.96 -15.60
CA ARG A 84 -19.31 9.52 -15.45
C ARG A 84 -20.64 8.79 -15.34
N THR A 85 -20.67 7.51 -15.70
CA THR A 85 -21.87 6.66 -15.62
C THR A 85 -21.84 5.75 -14.40
N LEU A 86 -22.99 5.19 -14.03
CA LEU A 86 -23.07 4.20 -12.96
C LEU A 86 -22.29 2.93 -13.33
N ASP A 87 -22.44 2.46 -14.58
CA ASP A 87 -21.75 1.27 -15.09
C ASP A 87 -20.23 1.42 -15.02
N GLU A 88 -19.70 2.59 -15.35
CA GLU A 88 -18.28 2.89 -15.19
C GLU A 88 -17.81 2.80 -13.73
N MET A 89 -18.63 3.24 -12.77
CA MET A 89 -18.28 3.17 -11.35
C MET A 89 -18.25 1.72 -10.84
N TRP A 90 -19.17 0.87 -11.33
CA TRP A 90 -19.18 -0.55 -11.00
C TRP A 90 -18.05 -1.30 -11.70
N ALA A 91 -17.73 -0.97 -12.96
CA ALA A 91 -16.58 -1.52 -13.66
C ALA A 91 -15.26 -1.20 -12.95
N GLU A 92 -15.04 0.06 -12.53
CA GLU A 92 -13.85 0.43 -11.75
C GLU A 92 -13.79 -0.30 -10.38
N LEU A 93 -14.95 -0.60 -9.78
CA LEU A 93 -15.01 -1.41 -8.56
C LEU A 93 -14.59 -2.86 -8.84
N ASP A 94 -15.10 -3.45 -9.92
CA ASP A 94 -14.77 -4.82 -10.32
C ASP A 94 -13.29 -4.95 -10.68
N GLU A 95 -12.72 -3.99 -11.41
CA GLU A 95 -11.29 -3.92 -11.73
C GLU A 95 -10.42 -3.80 -10.47
N GLY A 96 -10.76 -2.89 -9.55
CA GLY A 96 -10.05 -2.73 -8.30
C GLY A 96 -10.11 -4.00 -7.42
N ALA A 97 -11.28 -4.65 -7.38
CA ALA A 97 -11.45 -5.89 -6.64
C ALA A 97 -10.69 -7.05 -7.28
N ALA A 98 -10.62 -7.11 -8.61
CA ALA A 98 -9.84 -8.10 -9.35
C ALA A 98 -8.33 -7.94 -9.12
N LEU A 99 -7.82 -6.70 -9.15
CA LEU A 99 -6.41 -6.42 -8.84
C LEU A 99 -6.08 -6.79 -7.40
N PHE A 100 -6.90 -6.35 -6.43
CA PHE A 100 -6.71 -6.72 -5.03
C PHE A 100 -6.73 -8.24 -4.86
N SER A 101 -7.67 -8.93 -5.51
CA SER A 101 -7.79 -10.40 -5.47
C SER A 101 -6.57 -11.09 -6.07
N ALA A 102 -6.02 -10.57 -7.16
CA ALA A 102 -4.82 -11.14 -7.78
C ALA A 102 -3.62 -11.03 -6.85
N CYS A 103 -3.36 -9.84 -6.31
CA CYS A 103 -2.27 -9.61 -5.38
C CYS A 103 -2.44 -10.40 -4.06
N TRP A 104 -3.63 -10.36 -3.46
CA TRP A 104 -3.91 -11.05 -2.20
C TRP A 104 -3.77 -12.57 -2.32
N ASN A 105 -4.13 -13.13 -3.48
CA ASN A 105 -4.08 -14.57 -3.74
C ASN A 105 -2.87 -15.00 -4.57
N ALA A 106 -1.87 -14.13 -4.74
CA ALA A 106 -0.64 -14.47 -5.45
C ALA A 106 0.04 -15.69 -4.78
N PRO A 107 0.76 -16.55 -5.52
CA PRO A 107 1.47 -17.70 -4.98
C PRO A 107 2.77 -17.29 -4.26
N ILE A 108 2.70 -16.24 -3.45
CA ILE A 108 3.82 -15.64 -2.72
C ILE A 108 3.60 -15.91 -1.22
N PRO A 109 4.62 -16.43 -0.50
CA PRO A 109 4.46 -16.84 0.90
C PRO A 109 4.11 -15.67 1.83
N ARG A 110 4.68 -14.49 1.58
CA ARG A 110 4.56 -13.30 2.43
C ARG A 110 3.94 -12.16 1.65
N ILE A 111 2.75 -11.74 2.06
CA ILE A 111 1.98 -10.70 1.35
C ILE A 111 1.54 -9.63 2.32
N ALA A 112 1.82 -8.38 1.96
CA ALA A 112 1.17 -7.19 2.48
C ALA A 112 0.42 -6.50 1.34
N VAL A 113 -0.88 -6.26 1.50
CA VAL A 113 -1.64 -5.37 0.61
C VAL A 113 -2.17 -4.23 1.46
N GLU A 114 -1.88 -3.00 1.07
CA GLU A 114 -2.48 -1.83 1.72
C GLU A 114 -3.81 -1.48 1.06
N ASN A 115 -4.80 -1.13 1.87
CA ASN A 115 -5.99 -0.45 1.40
C ASN A 115 -6.65 0.32 2.55
N PRO A 116 -7.32 1.45 2.29
CA PRO A 116 -8.20 2.08 3.27
C PRO A 116 -9.37 1.15 3.67
N ILE A 117 -10.16 1.57 4.68
CA ILE A 117 -11.36 0.83 5.09
C ILE A 117 -12.28 0.64 3.88
N MET A 118 -12.57 -0.62 3.53
CA MET A 118 -13.43 -0.98 2.41
C MET A 118 -14.92 -0.99 2.77
N HIS A 119 -15.79 -0.66 1.82
CA HIS A 119 -17.24 -0.86 1.97
C HIS A 119 -17.67 -2.29 1.59
N ARG A 120 -18.91 -2.67 1.93
CA ARG A 120 -19.45 -4.02 1.69
C ARG A 120 -19.30 -4.54 0.26
N TYR A 121 -19.61 -3.73 -0.76
CA TYR A 121 -19.57 -4.20 -2.16
C TYR A 121 -18.18 -4.60 -2.65
N ALA A 122 -17.12 -4.00 -2.10
CA ALA A 122 -15.75 -4.36 -2.41
C ALA A 122 -15.38 -5.69 -1.73
N LYS A 123 -15.73 -5.84 -0.46
CA LYS A 123 -15.51 -7.07 0.31
C LYS A 123 -16.20 -8.28 -0.32
N GLU A 124 -17.44 -8.09 -0.79
CA GLU A 124 -18.24 -9.12 -1.47
C GLU A 124 -17.63 -9.57 -2.81
N ARG A 125 -16.79 -8.75 -3.46
CA ARG A 125 -16.17 -9.03 -4.77
C ARG A 125 -14.75 -9.58 -4.69
N ILE A 126 -14.05 -9.36 -3.57
CA ILE A 126 -12.68 -9.80 -3.41
C ILE A 126 -12.67 -11.31 -3.13
N ARG A 127 -11.94 -12.06 -3.95
CA ARG A 127 -11.74 -13.49 -3.77
C ARG A 127 -10.91 -13.75 -2.52
N ASP A 128 -11.37 -14.68 -1.68
CA ASP A 128 -10.75 -15.07 -0.41
C ASP A 128 -10.49 -13.87 0.52
N TYR A 129 -11.42 -12.91 0.52
CA TYR A 129 -11.34 -11.73 1.36
C TYR A 129 -11.13 -12.09 2.84
N GLN A 130 -10.19 -11.40 3.47
CA GLN A 130 -9.96 -11.40 4.91
C GLN A 130 -10.04 -9.98 5.44
N PRO A 131 -10.45 -9.75 6.69
CA PRO A 131 -10.33 -8.43 7.30
C PRO A 131 -8.86 -7.99 7.39
N PRO A 132 -8.56 -6.68 7.39
CA PRO A 132 -7.18 -6.22 7.56
C PRO A 132 -6.65 -6.67 8.93
N ALA A 133 -5.40 -7.12 8.96
CA ALA A 133 -4.74 -7.55 10.19
C ALA A 133 -4.53 -6.36 11.15
N GLN A 134 -4.34 -5.17 10.60
CA GLN A 134 -4.18 -3.95 11.38
C GLN A 134 -4.49 -2.68 10.57
N THR A 135 -4.69 -1.56 11.27
CA THR A 135 -4.64 -0.22 10.67
C THR A 135 -3.59 0.59 11.40
N VAL A 136 -2.64 1.15 10.65
CA VAL A 136 -1.52 1.92 11.19
C VAL A 136 -1.61 3.39 10.79
N GLN A 137 -0.78 4.23 11.43
CA GLN A 137 -0.68 5.65 11.12
C GLN A 137 0.79 6.05 10.92
N PRO A 138 1.10 7.03 10.04
CA PRO A 138 2.46 7.50 9.82
C PRO A 138 3.14 7.96 11.12
N TRP A 139 2.40 8.64 12.01
CA TRP A 139 2.94 9.13 13.28
C TRP A 139 3.33 8.01 14.26
N TRP A 140 2.98 6.74 13.99
CA TRP A 140 3.51 5.59 14.74
C TRP A 140 4.98 5.31 14.42
N PHE A 141 5.46 5.82 13.29
CA PHE A 141 6.78 5.54 12.72
C PHE A 141 7.61 6.81 12.50
N GLY A 142 7.22 7.94 13.12
CA GLY A 142 8.03 9.16 13.13
C GLY A 142 7.59 10.23 12.14
N ASP A 143 6.53 9.99 11.37
CA ASP A 143 6.04 10.96 10.37
C ASP A 143 4.85 11.77 10.90
N GLU A 144 4.98 13.09 10.89
CA GLU A 144 3.94 14.05 11.30
C GLU A 144 2.74 14.10 10.33
N ALA A 145 1.98 13.02 10.25
CA ALA A 145 0.86 12.90 9.32
C ALA A 145 -0.26 11.98 9.80
N PHE A 146 -1.49 12.33 9.44
CA PHE A 146 -2.65 11.46 9.57
C PHE A 146 -2.97 10.82 8.22
N LYS A 147 -2.85 9.49 8.15
CA LYS A 147 -3.24 8.65 7.01
C LYS A 147 -3.44 7.23 7.52
N GLY A 148 -4.66 6.89 7.90
CA GLY A 148 -4.96 5.52 8.30
C GLY A 148 -4.74 4.57 7.13
N THR A 149 -3.77 3.66 7.26
CA THR A 149 -3.45 2.64 6.26
C THR A 149 -3.84 1.28 6.81
N GLY A 150 -4.84 0.63 6.19
CA GLY A 150 -5.19 -0.74 6.51
C GLY A 150 -4.19 -1.68 5.85
N LEU A 151 -3.66 -2.63 6.62
CA LEU A 151 -2.72 -3.64 6.14
C LEU A 151 -3.36 -5.02 6.22
N TYR A 152 -3.49 -5.66 5.06
CA TYR A 152 -3.90 -7.04 4.90
C TYR A 152 -2.63 -7.87 4.81
N LEU A 153 -2.43 -8.79 5.75
CA LEU A 153 -1.17 -9.49 5.93
C LEU A 153 -1.38 -11.00 5.85
N ARG A 154 -0.52 -11.68 5.09
CA ARG A 154 -0.40 -13.14 5.04
C ARG A 154 1.07 -13.52 5.14
N GLY A 155 1.40 -14.44 6.05
CA GLY A 155 2.80 -14.82 6.31
C GLY A 155 3.65 -13.68 6.89
N LEU A 156 3.04 -12.59 7.37
CA LEU A 156 3.73 -11.42 7.93
C LEU A 156 3.10 -11.02 9.25
N ALA A 157 3.94 -10.67 10.23
CA ALA A 157 3.50 -10.16 11.51
C ALA A 157 2.98 -8.71 11.39
N PRO A 158 1.97 -8.33 12.20
CA PRO A 158 1.54 -6.94 12.33
C PRO A 158 2.71 -6.00 12.67
N LEU A 159 2.85 -4.88 11.95
CA LEU A 159 3.91 -3.88 12.20
C LEU A 159 3.83 -3.30 13.61
N VAL A 160 4.99 -3.26 14.26
CA VAL A 160 5.18 -2.62 15.55
C VAL A 160 5.63 -1.17 15.33
N PRO A 161 5.02 -0.19 16.03
CA PRO A 161 5.48 1.20 16.01
C PRO A 161 6.97 1.32 16.38
N THR A 162 7.75 2.03 15.56
CA THR A 162 9.21 2.18 15.72
C THR A 162 9.63 3.54 16.27
N ASN A 163 8.85 4.59 16.01
CA ASN A 163 9.14 5.96 16.46
C ASN A 163 7.83 6.73 16.68
N ARG A 164 7.10 6.36 17.73
CA ARG A 164 5.74 6.86 17.95
C ARG A 164 5.75 8.30 18.45
N LEU A 165 5.17 9.21 17.66
CA LEU A 165 4.94 10.61 18.03
C LEU A 165 3.65 10.76 18.85
N THR A 166 3.53 11.87 19.59
CA THR A 166 2.27 12.28 20.22
C THR A 166 1.49 13.16 19.25
N PRO A 167 0.28 12.77 18.80
CA PRO A 167 -0.46 13.58 17.86
C PRO A 167 -0.99 14.88 18.50
N PRO A 168 -0.99 16.00 17.76
CA PRO A 168 -1.49 17.27 18.25
C PRO A 168 -3.00 17.22 18.54
N ALA A 169 -3.45 18.04 19.49
CA ALA A 169 -4.87 18.17 19.82
C ALA A 169 -5.69 18.63 18.61
N LYS A 170 -6.91 18.09 18.46
CA LYS A 170 -7.83 18.49 17.38
C LYS A 170 -8.10 19.99 17.42
N GLY A 171 -8.14 20.63 16.25
CA GLY A 171 -8.46 22.05 16.11
C GLY A 171 -7.24 22.99 16.13
N THR A 172 -6.07 22.52 16.56
CA THR A 172 -4.82 23.31 16.51
C THR A 172 -4.30 23.45 15.08
N ASP A 173 -3.45 24.44 14.86
CA ASP A 173 -2.78 24.61 13.56
C ASP A 173 -1.82 23.45 13.26
N GLU A 174 -1.21 22.87 14.27
CA GLU A 174 -0.38 21.67 14.14
C GLU A 174 -1.20 20.47 13.65
N HIS A 175 -2.39 20.24 14.20
CA HIS A 175 -3.30 19.22 13.70
C HIS A 175 -3.69 19.46 12.24
N LYS A 176 -3.88 20.72 11.83
CA LYS A 176 -4.14 21.06 10.42
C LYS A 176 -2.93 20.72 9.54
N ARG A 177 -1.70 20.97 10.01
CA ARG A 177 -0.45 20.61 9.29
C ARG A 177 -0.32 19.09 9.13
N TRP A 178 -0.56 18.32 10.18
CA TRP A 178 -0.54 16.85 10.12
C TRP A 178 -1.64 16.27 9.22
N SER A 179 -2.74 17.02 9.03
CA SER A 179 -3.84 16.66 8.13
C SER A 179 -3.59 17.02 6.65
N ARG A 180 -2.36 17.39 6.25
CA ARG A 180 -2.04 17.89 4.90
C ARG A 180 -2.56 17.02 3.75
N ILE A 181 -2.54 15.70 3.91
CA ILE A 181 -2.99 14.72 2.89
C ILE A 181 -4.49 14.85 2.61
N HIS A 182 -5.29 14.95 3.68
CA HIS A 182 -6.73 15.13 3.57
C HIS A 182 -7.08 16.52 3.01
N ARG A 183 -6.20 17.49 3.20
CA ARG A 183 -6.31 18.88 2.76
C ARG A 183 -5.63 19.16 1.41
N ALA A 184 -5.07 18.14 0.75
CA ALA A 184 -4.36 18.30 -0.52
C ALA A 184 -5.27 18.97 -1.58
N PRO A 185 -4.76 19.98 -2.30
CA PRO A 185 -5.53 20.78 -3.25
C PRO A 185 -6.08 19.91 -4.38
N ARG A 186 -7.18 20.33 -5.01
CA ARG A 186 -7.81 19.63 -6.14
C ARG A 186 -7.05 19.88 -7.44
N THR A 187 -5.83 19.37 -7.52
CA THR A 187 -4.98 19.39 -8.72
C THR A 187 -4.95 18.02 -9.40
N PRO A 188 -4.54 17.92 -10.67
CA PRO A 188 -4.30 16.64 -11.34
C PRO A 188 -3.36 15.72 -10.56
N ASP A 189 -2.31 16.26 -9.92
CA ASP A 189 -1.33 15.47 -9.14
C ASP A 189 -1.78 15.13 -7.72
N ARG A 190 -3.02 15.48 -7.35
CA ARG A 190 -3.53 15.23 -6.00
C ARG A 190 -3.47 13.76 -5.60
N TRP A 191 -3.70 12.86 -6.55
CA TRP A 191 -3.63 11.42 -6.29
C TRP A 191 -2.21 11.02 -5.90
N LYS A 192 -1.18 11.56 -6.58
CA LYS A 192 0.24 11.29 -6.32
C LYS A 192 0.70 11.83 -4.97
N ILE A 193 0.31 13.06 -4.63
CA ILE A 193 0.57 13.68 -3.32
C ILE A 193 -0.05 12.85 -2.19
N ARG A 194 -1.25 12.30 -2.43
CA ARG A 194 -1.96 11.52 -1.42
C ARG A 194 -1.51 10.08 -1.36
N SER A 195 -0.98 9.52 -2.44
CA SER A 195 -0.47 8.16 -2.45
C SER A 195 0.88 8.08 -1.76
N GLU A 196 1.76 9.10 -1.87
CA GLU A 196 3.12 9.08 -1.31
C GLU A 196 3.27 8.31 0.03
N THR A 197 4.14 7.31 0.03
CA THR A 197 4.53 6.54 1.22
C THR A 197 5.37 7.40 2.15
N PHE A 198 5.22 7.20 3.46
CA PHE A 198 6.02 7.85 4.48
C PHE A 198 7.33 7.08 4.73
N GLN A 199 8.43 7.78 5.00
CA GLN A 199 9.72 7.09 5.13
C GLN A 199 9.74 6.17 6.35
N GLY A 200 9.20 6.61 7.49
CA GLY A 200 9.23 5.84 8.73
C GLY A 200 8.49 4.50 8.62
N ILE A 201 7.33 4.48 7.95
CA ILE A 201 6.60 3.21 7.72
C ILE A 201 7.33 2.31 6.72
N ALA A 202 7.97 2.87 5.69
CA ALA A 202 8.77 2.09 4.74
C ALA A 202 9.96 1.41 5.43
N ASP A 203 10.66 2.13 6.31
CA ASP A 203 11.77 1.59 7.09
C ASP A 203 11.31 0.52 8.08
N ALA A 204 10.17 0.73 8.74
CA ALA A 204 9.58 -0.25 9.65
C ALA A 204 9.16 -1.54 8.92
N MET A 205 8.58 -1.41 7.71
CA MET A 205 8.24 -2.56 6.86
C MET A 205 9.48 -3.36 6.48
N ALA A 206 10.50 -2.70 5.97
CA ALA A 206 11.74 -3.35 5.56
C ALA A 206 12.43 -4.06 6.74
N LEU A 207 12.60 -3.36 7.86
CA LEU A 207 13.27 -3.90 9.03
C LEU A 207 12.53 -5.10 9.63
N GLN A 208 11.22 -4.97 9.83
CA GLN A 208 10.44 -6.01 10.50
C GLN A 208 10.16 -7.20 9.58
N TRP A 209 9.65 -6.95 8.37
CA TRP A 209 9.27 -8.04 7.48
C TRP A 209 10.48 -8.69 6.80
N GLY A 210 11.53 -7.92 6.52
CA GLY A 210 12.83 -8.46 6.11
C GLY A 210 13.43 -9.36 7.18
N GLY A 211 13.53 -8.86 8.42
CA GLY A 211 14.08 -9.63 9.54
C GLY A 211 13.25 -10.87 9.94
N GLN A 212 11.92 -10.81 9.86
CA GLN A 212 11.06 -11.98 10.13
C GLN A 212 11.34 -13.11 9.15
N ALA A 213 11.40 -12.80 7.85
CA ALA A 213 11.60 -13.79 6.82
C ALA A 213 13.00 -14.43 6.89
N GLU A 214 14.03 -13.66 7.26
CA GLU A 214 15.37 -14.20 7.52
C GLU A 214 15.40 -15.18 8.70
N GLY A 215 14.67 -14.85 9.79
CA GLY A 215 14.56 -15.72 10.96
C GLY A 215 13.84 -17.04 10.68
N GLU A 216 12.86 -17.04 9.76
CA GLU A 216 12.14 -18.25 9.33
C GLU A 216 12.95 -19.14 8.38
N VAL A 217 13.85 -18.58 7.56
CA VAL A 217 14.73 -19.36 6.66
C VAL A 217 15.90 -20.00 7.41
N ALA A 218 16.30 -19.42 8.55
CA ALA A 218 17.38 -19.93 9.39
C ALA A 218 16.94 -21.02 10.40
N ALA A 219 15.63 -21.26 10.54
CA ALA A 219 15.03 -22.21 11.48
C ALA A 219 14.62 -23.52 10.79
#